data_AF-A0A0P0NMT0-F1
#
_entry.id   AF-A0A0P0NMT0-F1
#
_cell.length_a   1.000
_cell.length_b   1.000
_cell.length_c   1.000
_cell.angle_alpha   90.00
_cell.angle_beta   90.00
_cell.angle_gamma   90.00
#
_symmetry.space_group_name_H-M   'P 1'
#
loop_
_entity.id
_entity.type
_entity.pdbx_description
1 polymer ?
#
loop_
_entity_poly.entity_id
_entity_poly.type
_entity_poly.pdbx_seq_one_letter_code
_entity_poly.pdbx_strand_id
1 'polypeptide(L)'
;MSRNVNTKTIKQAKAIPADAWKSPEDSTIPADEYGQMIRYGRELVKNTAKYFGPNGSVARISNGMNCQNCHLEAGTKTFGNNYSIFFASYPKKSARSGKMAEATERIADCFQRSLNGKVPDLSGKEVKAMLAYMQWVGSEQEKGKKAFGSGTEKLNYMDRAADPEKGLIVYQNKCLSCHGQHGEGIKSADQLAFVYPPLWGPQSYNDGAGMYRLSNFAGFVKNNMPYGVTYPDAQLTDEESWDVAAFVNTQPRPHKEQKEDYPDRSKKPIDAPYGPYLDGFTEQQHKYGPFPPIVMALKDIASNH
;
A
#
# COMPACT_ATOMS: atom_id res chain seq x y z
N MET A 1 6.72 40.75 -36.67
CA MET A 1 5.98 39.52 -36.32
C MET A 1 6.91 38.61 -35.52
N SER A 2 6.95 38.79 -34.20
CA SER A 2 7.76 37.94 -33.31
C SER A 2 6.95 36.69 -32.96
N ARG A 3 7.41 35.53 -33.44
CA ARG A 3 6.86 34.23 -33.03
C ARG A 3 7.42 33.88 -31.66
N ASN A 4 6.61 34.02 -30.61
CA ASN A 4 6.87 33.43 -29.31
C ASN A 4 6.76 31.90 -29.45
N VAL A 5 7.90 31.22 -29.48
CA VAL A 5 7.95 29.76 -29.34
C VAL A 5 7.75 29.46 -27.86
N ASN A 6 6.56 28.96 -27.55
CA ASN A 6 6.19 28.50 -26.22
C ASN A 6 6.98 27.22 -25.92
N THR A 7 8.13 27.36 -25.26
CA THR A 7 8.92 26.23 -24.75
C THR A 7 8.12 25.52 -23.67
N LYS A 8 7.34 24.51 -24.05
CA LYS A 8 6.87 23.48 -23.12
C LYS A 8 8.11 22.86 -22.48
N THR A 9 8.31 23.12 -21.19
CA THR A 9 9.30 22.43 -20.38
C THR A 9 8.97 20.94 -20.41
N ILE A 10 9.72 20.16 -21.18
CA ILE A 10 9.62 18.70 -21.17
C ILE A 10 10.10 18.27 -19.78
N LYS A 11 9.16 17.87 -18.92
CA LYS A 11 9.47 17.32 -17.61
C LYS A 11 10.31 16.08 -17.84
N GLN A 12 11.58 16.11 -17.45
CA GLN A 12 12.50 14.99 -17.64
C GLN A 12 11.93 13.78 -16.87
N ALA A 13 11.68 12.69 -17.59
CA ALA A 13 11.12 11.47 -17.00
C ALA A 13 12.03 10.97 -15.87
N LYS A 14 11.43 10.56 -14.74
CA LYS A 14 12.20 9.99 -13.64
C LYS A 14 12.82 8.66 -14.11
N ALA A 15 14.12 8.48 -13.94
CA ALA A 15 14.80 7.26 -14.36
C ALA A 15 14.79 6.20 -13.24
N ILE A 16 14.62 4.94 -13.63
CA ILE A 16 14.87 3.80 -12.74
C ILE A 16 16.37 3.53 -12.75
N PRO A 17 17.05 3.46 -11.59
CA PRO A 17 18.48 3.13 -11.52
C PRO A 17 18.78 1.80 -12.21
N ALA A 18 19.92 1.70 -12.89
CA ALA A 18 20.30 0.49 -13.63
C ALA A 18 20.51 -0.74 -12.70
N ASP A 19 20.90 -0.48 -11.45
CA ASP A 19 21.09 -1.43 -10.36
C ASP A 19 19.82 -1.65 -9.53
N ALA A 20 18.67 -1.08 -9.93
CA ALA A 20 17.41 -1.33 -9.25
C ALA A 20 17.04 -2.82 -9.34
N TRP A 21 16.44 -3.33 -8.26
CA TRP A 21 15.93 -4.69 -8.19
C TRP A 21 14.99 -5.00 -9.35
N LYS A 22 15.14 -6.21 -9.91
CA LYS A 22 14.27 -6.77 -10.94
C LYS A 22 13.59 -8.00 -10.37
N SER A 23 12.31 -8.16 -10.68
CA SER A 23 11.59 -9.37 -10.28
C SER A 23 12.22 -10.61 -10.92
N PRO A 24 12.30 -11.74 -10.19
CA PRO A 24 12.55 -13.02 -10.81
C PRO A 24 11.49 -13.32 -11.88
N GLU A 25 11.91 -13.95 -12.99
CA GLU A 25 11.01 -14.40 -14.05
C GLU A 25 10.25 -15.66 -13.61
N ASP A 26 8.95 -15.75 -13.89
CA ASP A 26 8.11 -16.91 -13.51
C ASP A 26 8.70 -18.25 -14.01
N SER A 27 9.45 -18.24 -15.13
CA SER A 27 10.14 -19.42 -15.68
C SER A 27 11.27 -19.96 -14.80
N THR A 28 11.77 -19.16 -13.85
CA THR A 28 12.81 -19.58 -12.89
C THR A 28 12.25 -20.33 -11.69
N ILE A 29 10.92 -20.43 -11.54
CA ILE A 29 10.31 -21.22 -10.47
C ILE A 29 10.65 -22.70 -10.70
N PRO A 30 11.23 -23.42 -9.72
CA PRO A 30 11.56 -24.84 -9.84
C PRO A 30 10.37 -25.69 -10.30
N ALA A 31 10.65 -26.84 -10.92
CA ALA A 31 9.61 -27.78 -11.37
C ALA A 31 9.20 -28.80 -10.28
N ASP A 32 9.82 -28.73 -9.11
CA ASP A 32 9.60 -29.64 -7.97
C ASP A 32 8.42 -29.21 -7.07
N GLU A 33 8.23 -29.93 -5.96
CA GLU A 33 7.19 -29.65 -4.97
C GLU A 33 7.31 -28.24 -4.36
N TYR A 34 8.54 -27.75 -4.16
CA TYR A 34 8.76 -26.40 -3.66
C TYR A 34 8.30 -25.36 -4.68
N GLY A 35 8.60 -25.58 -5.96
CA GLY A 35 8.08 -24.78 -7.06
C GLY A 35 6.56 -24.80 -7.17
N GLN A 36 5.90 -25.92 -6.86
CA GLN A 36 4.43 -25.97 -6.79
C GLN A 36 3.89 -25.11 -5.65
N MET A 37 4.56 -25.09 -4.49
CA MET A 37 4.21 -24.22 -3.37
C MET A 37 4.38 -22.74 -3.72
N ILE A 38 5.43 -22.36 -4.45
CA ILE A 38 5.62 -20.99 -4.95
C ILE A 38 4.46 -20.58 -5.88
N ARG A 39 4.12 -21.44 -6.86
CA ARG A 39 3.01 -21.16 -7.79
C ARG A 39 1.67 -21.03 -7.05
N TYR A 40 1.42 -21.89 -6.06
CA TYR A 40 0.22 -21.79 -5.23
C TYR A 40 0.21 -20.51 -4.39
N GLY A 41 1.34 -20.13 -3.80
CA GLY A 41 1.48 -18.86 -3.07
C GLY A 41 1.19 -17.64 -3.92
N ARG A 42 1.71 -17.60 -5.16
CA ARG A 42 1.41 -16.55 -6.13
C ARG A 42 -0.07 -16.48 -6.47
N GLU A 43 -0.69 -17.64 -6.69
CA GLU A 43 -2.12 -17.73 -6.97
C GLU A 43 -2.96 -17.22 -5.80
N LEU A 44 -2.58 -17.54 -4.55
CA LEU A 44 -3.24 -17.02 -3.35
C LEU A 44 -3.09 -15.49 -3.19
N VAL A 45 -1.95 -14.91 -3.59
CA VAL A 45 -1.74 -13.46 -3.58
C VAL A 45 -2.58 -12.78 -4.67
N LYS A 46 -2.59 -13.37 -5.87
CA LYS A 46 -3.31 -12.83 -7.03
C LYS A 46 -4.82 -12.92 -6.85
N ASN A 47 -5.31 -14.04 -6.34
CA ASN A 47 -6.73 -14.38 -6.30
C ASN A 47 -7.21 -14.65 -4.86
N THR A 48 -6.70 -13.92 -3.88
CA THR A 48 -7.02 -14.11 -2.45
C THR A 48 -8.52 -14.25 -2.17
N ALA A 49 -9.37 -13.46 -2.81
CA ALA A 49 -10.82 -13.50 -2.64
C ALA A 49 -11.44 -14.85 -3.04
N LYS A 50 -10.88 -15.53 -4.05
CA LYS A 50 -11.31 -16.88 -4.45
C LYS A 50 -11.09 -17.93 -3.35
N TYR A 51 -10.09 -17.73 -2.50
CA TYR A 51 -9.72 -18.67 -1.43
C TYR A 51 -10.27 -18.26 -0.07
N PHE A 52 -10.22 -16.96 0.24
CA PHE A 52 -10.49 -16.42 1.58
C PHE A 52 -11.64 -15.41 1.65
N GLY A 53 -12.16 -14.97 0.50
CA GLY A 53 -13.22 -13.98 0.41
C GLY A 53 -14.59 -14.53 0.84
N PRO A 54 -15.67 -13.75 0.66
CA PRO A 54 -17.01 -14.14 1.09
C PRO A 54 -17.49 -15.50 0.52
N ASN A 55 -17.05 -15.83 -0.70
CA ASN A 55 -17.33 -17.09 -1.39
C ASN A 55 -16.07 -17.98 -1.51
N GLY A 56 -15.11 -17.80 -0.59
CA GLY A 56 -13.81 -18.45 -0.64
C GLY A 56 -13.86 -19.97 -0.48
N SER A 57 -13.01 -20.68 -1.21
CA SER A 57 -12.92 -22.15 -1.19
C SER A 57 -12.17 -22.73 0.02
N VAL A 58 -11.34 -21.92 0.70
CA VAL A 58 -10.56 -22.34 1.88
C VAL A 58 -11.24 -21.86 3.16
N ALA A 59 -11.57 -20.56 3.23
CA ALA A 59 -12.30 -19.99 4.34
C ALA A 59 -13.05 -18.72 3.91
N ARG A 60 -14.02 -18.29 4.71
CA ARG A 60 -14.79 -17.06 4.48
C ARG A 60 -14.43 -16.02 5.53
N ILE A 61 -13.24 -15.46 5.38
CA ILE A 61 -12.58 -14.67 6.45
C ILE A 61 -12.07 -13.31 6.00
N SER A 62 -12.14 -12.97 4.71
CA SER A 62 -11.64 -11.71 4.16
C SER A 62 -12.73 -10.94 3.42
N ASN A 63 -12.47 -9.66 3.16
CA ASN A 63 -13.22 -8.90 2.17
C ASN A 63 -12.92 -9.46 0.77
N GLY A 64 -13.77 -9.14 -0.21
CA GLY A 64 -13.67 -9.66 -1.58
C GLY A 64 -12.46 -9.14 -2.38
N MET A 65 -11.50 -8.47 -1.73
CA MET A 65 -10.28 -7.97 -2.38
C MET A 65 -9.18 -9.04 -2.39
N ASN A 66 -8.21 -8.80 -3.26
CA ASN A 66 -7.00 -9.60 -3.39
C ASN A 66 -5.78 -8.83 -2.86
N CYS A 67 -4.78 -9.55 -2.35
CA CYS A 67 -3.49 -8.93 -1.99
C CYS A 67 -2.92 -8.11 -3.16
N GLN A 68 -3.08 -8.62 -4.39
CA GLN A 68 -2.61 -7.92 -5.59
C GLN A 68 -3.26 -6.54 -5.84
N ASN A 69 -4.40 -6.23 -5.22
CA ASN A 69 -5.03 -4.93 -5.39
C ASN A 69 -4.18 -3.78 -4.80
N CYS A 70 -3.26 -4.11 -3.88
CA CYS A 70 -2.27 -3.16 -3.33
C CYS A 70 -0.82 -3.58 -3.60
N HIS A 71 -0.58 -4.88 -3.80
CA HIS A 71 0.72 -5.46 -4.15
C HIS A 71 0.72 -5.83 -5.63
N LEU A 72 0.89 -4.81 -6.49
CA LEU A 72 0.61 -4.93 -7.92
C LEU A 72 1.50 -5.97 -8.60
N GLU A 73 0.95 -6.61 -9.64
CA GLU A 73 1.59 -7.74 -10.34
C GLU A 73 1.95 -8.89 -9.38
N ALA A 74 1.06 -9.17 -8.42
CA ALA A 74 1.30 -10.11 -7.33
C ALA A 74 2.57 -9.77 -6.51
N GLY A 75 2.87 -8.48 -6.36
CA GLY A 75 3.98 -7.98 -5.55
C GLY A 75 5.32 -7.99 -6.27
N THR A 76 5.33 -7.81 -7.59
CA THR A 76 6.57 -7.68 -8.39
C THR A 76 6.77 -6.29 -8.99
N LYS A 77 5.74 -5.42 -8.96
CA LYS A 77 5.82 -4.08 -9.56
C LYS A 77 6.65 -3.09 -8.73
N THR A 78 7.59 -2.39 -9.35
CA THR A 78 8.32 -1.26 -8.73
C THR A 78 7.37 -0.15 -8.30
N PHE A 79 7.53 0.35 -7.09
CA PHE A 79 6.63 1.30 -6.40
C PHE A 79 5.18 0.80 -6.20
N GLY A 80 4.90 -0.47 -6.50
CA GLY A 80 3.59 -1.12 -6.33
C GLY A 80 3.52 -2.01 -5.08
N ASN A 81 4.24 -1.67 -4.00
CA ASN A 81 4.42 -2.51 -2.81
C ASN A 81 4.93 -3.93 -3.14
N ASN A 82 6.04 -4.05 -3.85
CA ASN A 82 6.58 -5.38 -4.16
C ASN A 82 7.15 -6.10 -2.93
N TYR A 83 7.36 -7.40 -3.07
CA TYR A 83 7.87 -8.28 -2.02
C TYR A 83 9.40 -8.42 -2.01
N SER A 84 10.12 -7.67 -2.84
CA SER A 84 11.58 -7.77 -3.00
C SER A 84 12.32 -7.85 -1.66
N ILE A 85 12.04 -6.92 -0.74
CA ILE A 85 12.71 -6.87 0.57
C ILE A 85 11.94 -7.57 1.69
N PHE A 86 10.83 -8.25 1.39
CA PHE A 86 9.91 -8.75 2.40
C PHE A 86 10.63 -9.68 3.38
N PHE A 87 11.19 -10.80 2.92
CA PHE A 87 11.92 -11.74 3.79
C PHE A 87 13.20 -11.17 4.36
N ALA A 88 13.95 -10.39 3.57
CA ALA A 88 15.16 -9.69 4.02
C ALA A 88 14.90 -8.70 5.18
N SER A 89 13.64 -8.31 5.40
CA SER A 89 13.23 -7.43 6.49
C SER A 89 12.81 -8.16 7.76
N TYR A 90 12.82 -9.50 7.82
CA TYR A 90 12.36 -10.28 8.96
C TYR A 90 13.47 -11.16 9.58
N PRO A 91 13.37 -11.48 10.90
CA PRO A 91 12.46 -10.88 11.87
C PRO A 91 12.79 -9.39 12.13
N LYS A 92 11.79 -8.58 12.50
CA LYS A 92 11.99 -7.17 12.87
C LYS A 92 11.11 -6.73 14.02
N LYS A 93 11.55 -5.72 14.78
CA LYS A 93 10.71 -5.04 15.76
C LYS A 93 9.66 -4.21 15.02
N SER A 94 8.39 -4.60 15.13
CA SER A 94 7.28 -3.86 14.55
C SER A 94 7.03 -2.57 15.34
N ALA A 95 7.12 -1.42 14.66
CA ALA A 95 6.75 -0.14 15.26
C ALA A 95 5.29 -0.15 15.76
N ARG A 96 4.41 -0.86 15.07
CA ARG A 96 2.99 -0.91 15.39
C ARG A 96 2.69 -1.77 16.62
N SER A 97 3.22 -2.99 16.72
CA SER A 97 2.93 -3.85 17.89
C SER A 97 3.93 -3.66 19.02
N GLY A 98 5.09 -3.02 18.77
CA GLY A 98 6.22 -2.93 19.69
C GLY A 98 7.00 -4.25 19.88
N LYS A 99 6.52 -5.34 19.28
CA LYS A 99 7.06 -6.70 19.44
C LYS A 99 7.97 -7.09 18.28
N MET A 100 8.81 -8.11 18.50
CA MET A 100 9.48 -8.80 17.41
C MET A 100 8.43 -9.55 16.60
N ALA A 101 8.37 -9.26 15.30
CA ALA A 101 7.43 -9.85 14.38
C ALA A 101 8.14 -10.76 13.40
N GLU A 102 7.55 -11.93 13.18
CA GLU A 102 7.91 -12.85 12.11
C GLU A 102 7.20 -12.50 10.80
N ALA A 103 7.62 -13.10 9.69
CA ALA A 103 7.00 -12.89 8.38
C ALA A 103 5.50 -13.30 8.36
N THR A 104 5.13 -14.35 9.10
CA THR A 104 3.73 -14.82 9.26
C THR A 104 2.83 -13.75 9.89
N GLU A 105 3.33 -13.02 10.90
CA GLU A 105 2.56 -11.97 11.58
C GLU A 105 2.18 -10.84 10.62
N ARG A 106 3.02 -10.56 9.62
CA ARG A 106 2.71 -9.54 8.63
C ARG A 106 1.52 -9.93 7.75
N ILE A 107 1.35 -11.22 7.47
CA ILE A 107 0.18 -11.76 6.77
C ILE A 107 -1.06 -11.61 7.64
N ALA A 108 -0.97 -11.95 8.93
CA ALA A 108 -2.07 -11.74 9.90
C ALA A 108 -2.55 -10.28 9.90
N ASP A 109 -1.60 -9.32 10.00
CA ASP A 109 -1.88 -7.89 9.95
C ASP A 109 -2.56 -7.46 8.64
N CYS A 110 -2.13 -8.00 7.49
CA CYS A 110 -2.76 -7.74 6.20
C CYS A 110 -4.22 -8.19 6.20
N PHE A 111 -4.49 -9.42 6.66
CA PHE A 111 -5.86 -9.96 6.72
C PHE A 111 -6.75 -9.11 7.61
N GLN A 112 -6.30 -8.76 8.81
CA GLN A 112 -7.09 -7.98 9.77
C GLN A 112 -7.35 -6.53 9.35
N ARG A 113 -6.49 -5.96 8.50
CA ARG A 113 -6.53 -4.53 8.19
C ARG A 113 -6.86 -4.25 6.73
N SER A 114 -6.03 -4.74 5.82
CA SER A 114 -6.22 -4.51 4.38
C SER A 114 -7.40 -5.31 3.85
N LEU A 115 -7.57 -6.55 4.34
CA LEU A 115 -8.69 -7.39 3.94
C LEU A 115 -9.88 -7.36 4.91
N ASN A 116 -9.88 -6.45 5.90
CA ASN A 116 -10.93 -6.29 6.91
C ASN A 116 -11.50 -7.63 7.45
N GLY A 117 -10.59 -8.56 7.74
CA GLY A 117 -10.91 -9.97 7.93
C GLY A 117 -10.42 -10.55 9.25
N LYS A 118 -10.46 -11.88 9.33
CA LYS A 118 -9.88 -12.67 10.42
C LYS A 118 -8.53 -13.25 10.01
N VAL A 119 -7.70 -13.54 11.00
CA VAL A 119 -6.38 -14.14 10.79
C VAL A 119 -6.56 -15.57 10.25
N PRO A 120 -5.90 -15.96 9.15
CA PRO A 120 -5.89 -17.34 8.67
C PRO A 120 -5.04 -18.23 9.58
N ASP A 121 -5.12 -19.55 9.42
CA ASP A 121 -4.17 -20.46 10.08
C ASP A 121 -2.74 -20.17 9.61
N LEU A 122 -1.95 -19.55 10.49
CA LEU A 122 -0.57 -19.14 10.19
C LEU A 122 0.39 -20.31 10.01
N SER A 123 0.00 -21.51 10.48
CA SER A 123 0.75 -22.75 10.29
C SER A 123 0.27 -23.58 9.09
N GLY A 124 -0.85 -23.16 8.48
CA GLY A 124 -1.53 -23.83 7.39
C GLY A 124 -0.77 -23.79 6.07
N LYS A 125 -1.19 -24.66 5.13
CA LYS A 125 -0.58 -24.81 3.81
C LYS A 125 -0.58 -23.50 3.03
N GLU A 126 -1.67 -22.74 3.09
CA GLU A 126 -1.88 -21.51 2.33
C GLU A 126 -0.90 -20.41 2.75
N VAL A 127 -0.74 -20.19 4.06
CA VAL A 127 0.20 -19.19 4.58
C VAL A 127 1.63 -19.61 4.27
N LYS A 128 1.98 -20.89 4.42
CA LYS A 128 3.29 -21.43 4.01
C LYS A 128 3.56 -21.23 2.51
N ALA A 129 2.56 -21.41 1.66
CA ALA A 129 2.68 -21.17 0.22
C ALA A 129 2.89 -19.69 -0.11
N MET A 130 2.10 -18.79 0.48
CA MET A 130 2.30 -17.34 0.33
C MET A 130 3.71 -16.91 0.75
N LEU A 131 4.22 -17.46 1.86
CA LEU A 131 5.58 -17.23 2.33
C LEU A 131 6.63 -17.78 1.37
N ALA A 132 6.49 -19.00 0.88
CA ALA A 132 7.39 -19.57 -0.12
C ALA A 132 7.48 -18.66 -1.38
N TYR A 133 6.34 -18.16 -1.85
CA TYR A 133 6.29 -17.21 -2.96
C TYR A 133 7.00 -15.89 -2.65
N MET A 134 6.69 -15.24 -1.52
CA MET A 134 7.33 -13.98 -1.15
C MET A 134 8.85 -14.14 -0.91
N GLN A 135 9.29 -15.31 -0.45
CA GLN A 135 10.70 -15.64 -0.30
C GLN A 135 11.38 -15.76 -1.67
N TRP A 136 10.74 -16.45 -2.61
CA TRP A 136 11.24 -16.58 -3.98
C TRP A 136 11.36 -15.22 -4.68
N VAL A 137 10.34 -14.35 -4.59
CA VAL A 137 10.36 -12.99 -5.17
C VAL A 137 11.55 -12.16 -4.66
N GLY A 138 11.89 -12.31 -3.38
CA GLY A 138 12.98 -11.59 -2.72
C GLY A 138 14.31 -12.35 -2.64
N SER A 139 14.47 -13.46 -3.38
CA SER A 139 15.58 -14.40 -3.18
C SER A 139 16.98 -13.81 -3.42
N GLU A 140 17.09 -12.80 -4.28
CA GLU A 140 18.36 -12.10 -4.56
C GLU A 140 18.62 -10.91 -3.62
N GLN A 141 17.70 -10.60 -2.70
CA GLN A 141 17.84 -9.47 -1.81
C GLN A 141 18.57 -9.85 -0.52
N GLU A 142 19.68 -9.16 -0.26
CA GLU A 142 20.43 -9.33 0.98
C GLU A 142 19.71 -8.71 2.18
N LYS A 143 19.87 -9.34 3.34
CA LYS A 143 19.32 -8.87 4.60
C LYS A 143 19.80 -7.45 4.91
N GLY A 144 18.87 -6.54 5.22
CA GLY A 144 19.17 -5.16 5.60
C GLY A 144 19.45 -4.20 4.44
N LYS A 145 19.57 -4.68 3.19
CA LYS A 145 19.68 -3.79 2.02
C LYS A 145 18.31 -3.22 1.65
N LYS A 146 18.30 -1.94 1.25
CA LYS A 146 17.13 -1.30 0.67
C LYS A 146 17.08 -1.62 -0.82
N ALA A 147 15.90 -1.93 -1.34
CA ALA A 147 15.68 -2.02 -2.78
C ALA A 147 14.92 -0.78 -3.27
N PHE A 148 15.41 -0.18 -4.36
CA PHE A 148 14.74 0.93 -5.00
C PHE A 148 13.31 0.54 -5.39
N GLY A 149 12.34 1.37 -4.98
CA GLY A 149 10.93 1.14 -5.28
C GLY A 149 10.30 -0.08 -4.62
N SER A 150 10.82 -0.58 -3.49
CA SER A 150 10.22 -1.72 -2.79
C SER A 150 8.84 -1.46 -2.19
N GLY A 151 8.59 -0.22 -1.74
CA GLY A 151 7.32 0.23 -1.17
C GLY A 151 6.53 1.12 -2.11
N THR A 152 5.97 2.21 -1.57
CA THR A 152 5.47 3.35 -2.35
C THR A 152 6.49 4.47 -2.36
N GLU A 153 6.42 5.37 -3.34
CA GLU A 153 7.30 6.54 -3.36
C GLU A 153 7.03 7.43 -2.15
N LYS A 154 8.10 7.98 -1.56
CA LYS A 154 7.98 8.99 -0.52
C LYS A 154 7.94 10.35 -1.19
N LEU A 155 6.73 10.84 -1.43
CA LEU A 155 6.50 12.17 -1.98
C LEU A 155 6.94 13.25 -0.98
N ASN A 156 7.34 14.39 -1.51
CA ASN A 156 7.58 15.57 -0.68
C ASN A 156 6.29 15.96 0.05
N TYR A 157 6.44 16.42 1.29
CA TYR A 157 5.31 16.96 2.03
C TYR A 157 4.89 18.29 1.43
N MET A 158 3.58 18.54 1.42
CA MET A 158 3.03 19.82 1.03
C MET A 158 3.14 20.82 2.17
N ASP A 159 3.32 22.10 1.82
CA ASP A 159 3.30 23.22 2.76
C ASP A 159 1.87 23.61 3.20
N ARG A 160 0.87 22.90 2.68
CA ARG A 160 -0.55 23.00 3.04
C ARG A 160 -1.12 21.64 3.42
N ALA A 161 -2.28 21.63 4.05
CA ALA A 161 -3.07 20.42 4.18
C ALA A 161 -3.53 19.90 2.81
N ALA A 162 -3.64 18.58 2.69
CA ALA A 162 -4.30 17.93 1.57
C ALA A 162 -5.80 18.24 1.59
N ASP A 163 -6.35 18.48 0.41
CA ASP A 163 -7.67 19.06 0.19
C ASP A 163 -8.61 18.01 -0.44
N PRO A 164 -9.56 17.43 0.32
CA PRO A 164 -10.51 16.46 -0.21
C PRO A 164 -11.40 17.00 -1.35
N GLU A 165 -11.67 18.30 -1.41
CA GLU A 165 -12.51 18.89 -2.46
C GLU A 165 -11.73 18.92 -3.79
N LYS A 166 -10.45 19.30 -3.76
CA LYS A 166 -9.57 19.16 -4.92
C LYS A 166 -9.37 17.70 -5.31
N GLY A 167 -9.27 16.82 -4.32
CA GLY A 167 -9.16 15.38 -4.52
C GLY A 167 -10.36 14.78 -5.23
N LEU A 168 -11.58 15.27 -4.95
CA LEU A 168 -12.79 14.85 -5.67
C LEU A 168 -12.71 15.16 -7.16
N ILE A 169 -12.17 16.32 -7.54
CA ILE A 169 -11.98 16.70 -8.94
C ILE A 169 -11.01 15.73 -9.64
N VAL A 170 -9.89 15.38 -8.98
CA VAL A 170 -8.95 14.37 -9.50
C VAL A 170 -9.66 13.03 -9.65
N TYR A 171 -10.42 12.61 -8.63
CA TYR A 171 -11.16 11.35 -8.63
C TYR A 171 -12.13 11.24 -9.81
N GLN A 172 -12.96 12.26 -10.01
CA GLN A 172 -13.95 12.31 -11.10
C GLN A 172 -13.29 12.22 -12.47
N ASN A 173 -12.15 12.89 -12.65
CA ASN A 173 -11.46 12.96 -13.94
C ASN A 173 -10.58 11.75 -14.25
N LYS A 174 -10.09 11.03 -13.23
CA LYS A 174 -9.00 10.05 -13.40
C LYS A 174 -9.28 8.66 -12.80
N CYS A 175 -10.23 8.54 -11.88
CA CYS A 175 -10.43 7.32 -11.10
C CYS A 175 -11.84 6.72 -11.25
N LEU A 176 -12.86 7.57 -11.43
CA LEU A 176 -14.28 7.19 -11.41
C LEU A 176 -14.62 6.08 -12.40
N SER A 177 -14.06 6.11 -13.62
CA SER A 177 -14.36 5.13 -14.67
C SER A 177 -14.03 3.68 -14.29
N CYS A 178 -13.10 3.48 -13.36
CA CYS A 178 -12.68 2.16 -12.89
C CYS A 178 -13.20 1.84 -11.49
N HIS A 179 -13.16 2.82 -10.58
CA HIS A 179 -13.50 2.61 -9.17
C HIS A 179 -14.97 2.92 -8.82
N GLY A 180 -15.75 3.45 -9.76
CA GLY A 180 -17.17 3.74 -9.58
C GLY A 180 -17.45 5.11 -8.97
N GLN A 181 -18.69 5.57 -9.06
CA GLN A 181 -19.09 6.87 -8.53
C GLN A 181 -19.03 6.91 -7.00
N HIS A 182 -19.26 5.76 -6.36
CA HIS A 182 -19.27 5.58 -4.92
C HIS A 182 -18.08 4.73 -4.44
N GLY A 183 -17.00 4.65 -5.24
CA GLY A 183 -15.77 3.92 -4.87
C GLY A 183 -15.98 2.43 -4.66
N GLU A 184 -17.09 1.88 -5.15
CA GLU A 184 -17.55 0.51 -4.97
C GLU A 184 -16.74 -0.52 -5.77
N GLY A 185 -15.93 -0.05 -6.71
CA GLY A 185 -15.17 -0.88 -7.62
C GLY A 185 -16.05 -1.66 -8.60
N ILE A 186 -15.45 -2.60 -9.32
CA ILE A 186 -16.15 -3.46 -10.28
C ILE A 186 -15.81 -4.90 -9.96
N LYS A 187 -16.84 -5.70 -9.68
CA LYS A 187 -16.70 -7.15 -9.47
C LYS A 187 -16.42 -7.88 -10.79
N SER A 188 -15.71 -8.99 -10.71
CA SER A 188 -15.57 -9.95 -11.82
C SER A 188 -16.92 -10.54 -12.19
N ALA A 189 -17.03 -11.08 -13.40
CA ALA A 189 -18.27 -11.66 -13.91
C ALA A 189 -18.80 -12.80 -13.02
N ASP A 190 -17.91 -13.61 -12.44
CA ASP A 190 -18.22 -14.68 -11.49
C ASP A 190 -18.55 -14.19 -10.06
N GLN A 191 -18.46 -12.88 -9.81
CA GLN A 191 -18.70 -12.23 -8.52
C GLN A 191 -17.79 -12.71 -7.38
N LEU A 192 -16.69 -13.40 -7.69
CA LEU A 192 -15.76 -13.94 -6.69
C LEU A 192 -14.71 -12.92 -6.24
N ALA A 193 -14.38 -11.95 -7.09
CA ALA A 193 -13.35 -10.95 -6.83
C ALA A 193 -13.72 -9.59 -7.43
N PHE A 194 -12.84 -8.61 -7.24
CA PHE A 194 -12.90 -7.32 -7.91
C PHE A 194 -11.89 -7.24 -9.06
N VAL A 195 -12.36 -6.82 -10.24
CA VAL A 195 -11.50 -6.37 -11.35
C VAL A 195 -10.84 -5.05 -10.98
N TYR A 196 -11.65 -4.10 -10.48
CA TYR A 196 -11.17 -2.87 -9.86
C TYR A 196 -11.63 -2.85 -8.41
N PRO A 197 -10.71 -2.75 -7.44
CA PRO A 197 -11.06 -2.88 -6.02
C PRO A 197 -11.89 -1.69 -5.53
N PRO A 198 -12.75 -1.91 -4.52
CA PRO A 198 -13.43 -0.83 -3.81
C PRO A 198 -12.40 0.00 -3.04
N LEU A 199 -12.47 1.32 -3.19
CA LEU A 199 -11.57 2.25 -2.51
C LEU A 199 -12.09 2.65 -1.12
N TRP A 200 -13.40 2.57 -0.91
CA TRP A 200 -14.07 2.78 0.37
C TRP A 200 -15.36 1.96 0.46
N GLY A 201 -16.14 2.18 1.51
CA GLY A 201 -17.34 1.40 1.80
C GLY A 201 -17.05 0.07 2.49
N PRO A 202 -18.09 -0.74 2.77
CA PRO A 202 -18.00 -1.90 3.65
C PRO A 202 -17.10 -3.03 3.13
N GLN A 203 -16.84 -3.07 1.82
CA GLN A 203 -16.00 -4.11 1.18
C GLN A 203 -14.55 -3.69 0.97
N SER A 204 -14.18 -2.46 1.33
CA SER A 204 -12.80 -1.96 1.20
C SER A 204 -11.94 -2.30 2.43
N TYR A 205 -10.71 -1.77 2.46
CA TYR A 205 -9.81 -1.84 3.60
C TYR A 205 -10.33 -0.98 4.75
N ASN A 206 -10.06 -1.40 5.99
CA ASN A 206 -10.43 -0.62 7.18
C ASN A 206 -9.44 0.52 7.46
N ASP A 207 -9.81 1.41 8.38
CA ASP A 207 -8.98 2.54 8.82
C ASP A 207 -7.70 2.13 9.59
N GLY A 208 -7.57 0.85 9.95
CA GLY A 208 -6.34 0.27 10.46
C GLY A 208 -5.28 -0.04 9.39
N ALA A 209 -5.63 0.01 8.10
CA ALA A 209 -4.75 -0.41 7.00
C ALA A 209 -3.65 0.60 6.71
N GLY A 210 -2.50 0.10 6.20
CA GLY A 210 -1.40 0.97 5.79
C GLY A 210 -1.76 1.93 4.66
N MET A 211 -2.78 1.60 3.87
CA MET A 211 -3.30 2.41 2.76
C MET A 211 -4.24 3.54 3.25
N TYR A 212 -4.73 3.47 4.49
CA TYR A 212 -5.47 4.58 5.10
C TYR A 212 -4.57 5.76 5.51
N ARG A 213 -3.25 5.55 5.53
CA ARG A 213 -2.25 6.59 5.76
C ARG A 213 -2.01 7.40 4.49
N LEU A 214 -2.13 8.71 4.60
CA LEU A 214 -2.19 9.61 3.45
C LEU A 214 -0.91 9.57 2.60
N SER A 215 0.27 9.55 3.25
CA SER A 215 1.56 9.52 2.54
C SER A 215 1.75 8.23 1.74
N ASN A 216 1.28 7.10 2.28
CA ASN A 216 1.36 5.82 1.59
C ASN A 216 0.43 5.80 0.37
N PHE A 217 -0.81 6.25 0.53
CA PHE A 217 -1.79 6.28 -0.56
C PHE A 217 -1.34 7.23 -1.67
N ALA A 218 -0.91 8.45 -1.33
CA ALA A 218 -0.42 9.42 -2.30
C ALA A 218 0.76 8.87 -3.12
N GLY A 219 1.75 8.27 -2.45
CA GLY A 219 2.88 7.62 -3.12
C GLY A 219 2.51 6.39 -3.96
N PHE A 220 1.46 5.66 -3.56
CA PHE A 220 0.94 4.53 -4.34
C PHE A 220 0.27 5.04 -5.62
N VAL A 221 -0.65 5.99 -5.51
CA VAL A 221 -1.39 6.53 -6.65
C VAL A 221 -0.44 7.19 -7.64
N LYS A 222 0.52 8.00 -7.18
CA LYS A 222 1.48 8.70 -8.03
C LYS A 222 2.08 7.82 -9.14
N ASN A 223 2.45 6.59 -8.79
CA ASN A 223 3.23 5.70 -9.66
C ASN A 223 2.43 4.53 -10.22
N ASN A 224 1.17 4.37 -9.80
CA ASN A 224 0.37 3.21 -10.16
C ASN A 224 -1.05 3.52 -10.62
N MET A 225 -1.50 4.77 -10.49
CA MET A 225 -2.82 5.22 -10.90
C MET A 225 -2.75 6.52 -11.73
N PRO A 226 -3.58 6.66 -12.79
CA PRO A 226 -4.54 5.67 -13.32
C PRO A 226 -3.89 4.39 -13.87
N TYR A 227 -4.69 3.36 -14.15
CA TYR A 227 -4.15 2.09 -14.66
C TYR A 227 -3.29 2.30 -15.92
N GLY A 228 -2.14 1.64 -15.97
CA GLY A 228 -1.16 1.76 -17.06
C GLY A 228 -0.02 2.74 -16.78
N VAL A 229 -0.09 3.58 -15.75
CA VAL A 229 1.04 4.44 -15.39
C VAL A 229 2.20 3.66 -14.76
N THR A 230 3.38 4.27 -14.84
CA THR A 230 4.64 3.78 -14.28
C THR A 230 5.38 4.93 -13.59
N TYR A 231 6.40 4.62 -12.80
CA TYR A 231 7.21 5.64 -12.12
C TYR A 231 7.84 6.69 -13.05
N PRO A 232 8.40 6.32 -14.22
CA PRO A 232 8.90 7.31 -15.19
C PRO A 232 7.81 8.13 -15.87
N ASP A 233 6.58 7.60 -15.96
CA ASP A 233 5.45 8.17 -16.69
C ASP A 233 4.23 8.39 -15.78
N ALA A 234 4.49 9.00 -14.62
CA ALA A 234 3.47 9.37 -13.67
C ALA A 234 2.58 10.50 -14.24
N GLN A 235 1.26 10.30 -14.22
CA GLN A 235 0.33 11.28 -14.76
C GLN A 235 -0.10 12.36 -13.76
N LEU A 236 -0.23 12.00 -12.48
CA LEU A 236 -0.63 12.95 -11.45
C LEU A 236 0.57 13.78 -10.97
N THR A 237 0.34 15.02 -10.59
CA THR A 237 1.30 15.78 -9.78
C THR A 237 1.35 15.22 -8.35
N ASP A 238 2.36 15.64 -7.58
CA ASP A 238 2.46 15.21 -6.17
C ASP A 238 1.27 15.77 -5.37
N GLU A 239 0.87 17.01 -5.64
CA GLU A 239 -0.28 17.68 -5.01
C GLU A 239 -1.60 16.97 -5.34
N GLU A 240 -1.84 16.62 -6.61
CA GLU A 240 -3.01 15.85 -7.02
C GLU A 240 -3.05 14.47 -6.34
N SER A 241 -1.88 13.84 -6.15
CA SER A 241 -1.75 12.55 -5.48
C SER A 241 -2.09 12.64 -3.99
N TRP A 242 -1.67 13.71 -3.31
CA TRP A 242 -2.05 13.98 -1.92
C TRP A 242 -3.54 14.32 -1.76
N ASP A 243 -4.07 15.17 -2.64
CA ASP A 243 -5.46 15.61 -2.56
C ASP A 243 -6.42 14.46 -2.86
N VAL A 244 -6.16 13.63 -3.89
CA VAL A 244 -7.01 12.45 -4.18
C VAL A 244 -6.92 11.40 -3.07
N ALA A 245 -5.75 11.24 -2.44
CA ALA A 245 -5.61 10.39 -1.27
C ALA A 245 -6.49 10.90 -0.12
N ALA A 246 -6.60 12.22 0.06
CA ALA A 246 -7.41 12.82 1.12
C ALA A 246 -8.89 12.62 0.85
N PHE A 247 -9.32 12.79 -0.40
CA PHE A 247 -10.68 12.49 -0.83
C PHE A 247 -11.06 11.03 -0.57
N VAL A 248 -10.23 10.07 -0.98
CA VAL A 248 -10.51 8.63 -0.81
C VAL A 248 -10.52 8.22 0.67
N ASN A 249 -9.57 8.70 1.47
CA ASN A 249 -9.46 8.36 2.89
C ASN A 249 -10.36 9.23 3.81
N THR A 250 -11.15 10.16 3.26
CA THR A 250 -12.27 10.78 4.02
C THR A 250 -13.58 10.02 3.88
N GLN A 251 -13.68 9.06 2.94
CA GLN A 251 -14.91 8.31 2.72
C GLN A 251 -15.15 7.23 3.81
N PRO A 252 -16.42 6.88 4.09
CA PRO A 252 -16.77 5.86 5.09
C PRO A 252 -16.15 4.50 4.77
N ARG A 253 -15.64 3.81 5.79
CA ARG A 253 -15.06 2.46 5.70
C ARG A 253 -15.16 1.76 7.06
N PRO A 254 -14.92 0.44 7.14
CA PRO A 254 -14.94 -0.29 8.41
C PRO A 254 -13.90 0.27 9.39
N HIS A 255 -14.26 0.29 10.68
CA HIS A 255 -13.37 0.69 11.76
C HIS A 255 -12.57 -0.51 12.29
N LYS A 256 -11.32 -0.27 12.67
CA LYS A 256 -10.45 -1.20 13.38
C LYS A 256 -10.00 -0.54 14.68
N GLU A 257 -10.18 -1.24 15.79
CA GLU A 257 -9.60 -0.82 17.08
C GLU A 257 -8.07 -0.76 17.01
N GLN A 258 -7.51 0.40 17.39
CA GLN A 258 -6.09 0.77 17.22
C GLN A 258 -5.42 1.29 18.50
N LYS A 259 -6.07 1.16 19.67
CA LYS A 259 -5.55 1.66 20.96
C LYS A 259 -4.14 1.13 21.29
N GLU A 260 -3.91 -0.14 21.00
CA GLU A 260 -2.64 -0.84 21.24
C GLU A 260 -1.59 -0.63 20.14
N ASP A 261 -1.94 0.09 19.06
CA ASP A 261 -0.98 0.39 18.00
C ASP A 261 0.01 1.48 18.46
N TYR A 262 1.28 1.28 18.12
CA TYR A 262 2.41 2.15 18.39
C TYR A 262 2.61 2.41 19.90
N PRO A 263 2.91 1.38 20.71
CA PRO A 263 3.15 1.55 22.14
C PRO A 263 4.32 2.51 22.40
N ASP A 264 5.34 2.49 21.55
CA ASP A 264 6.34 3.55 21.44
C ASP A 264 5.83 4.65 20.50
N ARG A 265 5.37 5.76 21.10
CA ARG A 265 4.78 6.89 20.36
C ARG A 265 5.80 7.60 19.46
N SER A 266 7.10 7.48 19.73
CA SER A 266 8.16 8.06 18.87
C SER A 266 8.27 7.35 17.51
N LYS A 267 7.72 6.12 17.40
CA LYS A 267 7.70 5.32 16.18
C LYS A 267 6.39 5.44 15.42
N LYS A 268 5.43 6.18 15.95
CA LYS A 268 4.13 6.40 15.30
C LYS A 268 4.34 7.22 14.03
N PRO A 269 3.78 6.79 12.88
CA PRO A 269 3.86 7.60 11.68
C PRO A 269 3.19 8.95 11.87
N ILE A 270 3.79 10.00 11.31
CA ILE A 270 3.26 11.36 11.35
C ILE A 270 1.89 11.51 10.70
N ASP A 271 1.52 10.56 9.83
CA ASP A 271 0.28 10.55 9.08
C ASP A 271 -0.70 9.47 9.57
N ALA A 272 -0.51 8.99 10.80
CA ALA A 272 -1.48 8.12 11.47
C ALA A 272 -2.62 9.00 12.03
N PRO A 273 -3.86 8.90 11.51
CA PRO A 273 -4.93 9.86 11.79
C PRO A 273 -5.72 9.53 13.06
N TYR A 274 -5.04 9.09 14.12
CA TYR A 274 -5.62 8.79 15.42
C TYR A 274 -4.57 8.98 16.51
N GLY A 275 -4.96 9.53 17.66
CA GLY A 275 -4.08 9.77 18.79
C GLY A 275 -3.74 8.52 19.62
N PRO A 276 -3.06 8.68 20.76
CA PRO A 276 -2.36 9.91 21.17
C PRO A 276 -1.05 10.12 20.38
N TYR A 277 -0.50 11.34 20.46
CA TYR A 277 0.73 11.79 19.79
C TYR A 277 1.73 12.39 20.79
N LEU A 278 2.97 12.60 20.37
CA LEU A 278 4.00 13.29 21.17
C LEU A 278 4.03 14.80 20.96
N ASP A 279 3.56 15.27 19.80
CA ASP A 279 3.83 16.60 19.24
C ASP A 279 2.70 17.62 19.46
N GLY A 280 1.63 17.24 20.15
CA GLY A 280 0.50 18.12 20.49
C GLY A 280 -0.39 18.52 19.31
N PHE A 281 -0.14 18.03 18.10
CA PHE A 281 -0.99 18.30 16.94
C PHE A 281 -2.29 17.50 16.99
N THR A 282 -3.31 18.02 16.31
CA THR A 282 -4.64 17.40 16.26
C THR A 282 -4.68 16.20 15.31
N GLU A 283 -5.65 15.29 15.50
CA GLU A 283 -5.86 14.19 14.56
C GLU A 283 -6.15 14.67 13.13
N GLN A 284 -6.81 15.82 12.96
CA GLN A 284 -7.05 16.44 11.66
C GLN A 284 -5.73 16.84 10.98
N GLN A 285 -4.78 17.39 11.72
CA GLN A 285 -3.45 17.75 11.21
C GLN A 285 -2.62 16.51 10.89
N HIS A 286 -2.70 15.45 11.70
CA HIS A 286 -2.09 14.16 11.35
C HIS A 286 -2.78 13.47 10.17
N LYS A 287 -4.06 13.73 9.93
CA LYS A 287 -4.78 13.17 8.79
C LYS A 287 -4.44 13.85 7.47
N TYR A 288 -4.38 15.18 7.46
CA TYR A 288 -4.28 15.97 6.21
C TYR A 288 -3.01 16.80 6.09
N GLY A 289 -2.24 16.99 7.16
CA GLY A 289 -1.13 17.93 7.21
C GLY A 289 -1.56 19.37 7.53
N PRO A 290 -0.73 20.38 7.24
CA PRO A 290 0.62 20.26 6.67
C PRO A 290 1.53 19.44 7.58
N PHE A 291 2.29 18.51 7.00
CA PHE A 291 3.19 17.62 7.73
C PHE A 291 4.53 18.23 8.17
N PRO A 292 5.12 19.24 7.48
CA PRO A 292 6.41 19.79 7.89
C PRO A 292 6.47 20.30 9.35
N PRO A 293 5.46 21.03 9.88
CA PRO A 293 5.44 21.44 11.28
C PRO A 293 5.48 20.25 12.27
N ILE A 294 4.76 19.17 11.96
CA ILE A 294 4.74 17.94 12.77
C ILE A 294 6.13 17.29 12.79
N VAL A 295 6.76 17.18 11.62
CA VAL A 295 8.11 16.63 11.49
C VAL A 295 9.14 17.45 12.27
N MET A 296 9.04 18.78 12.24
CA MET A 296 9.90 19.67 13.01
C MET A 296 9.72 19.46 14.52
N ALA A 297 8.48 19.49 15.01
CA ALA A 297 8.20 19.28 16.42
C ALA A 297 8.70 17.93 16.94
N LEU A 298 8.52 16.85 16.16
CA LEU A 298 9.02 15.53 16.53
C LEU A 298 10.56 15.45 16.54
N LYS A 299 11.25 16.19 15.65
CA LYS A 299 12.72 16.31 15.69
C LYS A 299 13.20 17.06 16.92
N ASP A 300 12.51 18.14 17.29
CA ASP A 300 12.84 18.93 18.48
C ASP A 300 12.64 18.10 19.76
N ILE A 301 11.52 17.36 19.86
CA ILE A 301 11.28 16.42 20.96
C ILE A 301 12.39 15.36 21.03
N ALA A 302 12.77 14.78 19.89
CA ALA A 302 13.81 13.75 19.85
C ALA A 302 15.23 14.27 20.15
N SER A 303 15.48 15.57 19.97
CA SER A 303 16.77 16.20 20.27
C SER A 303 16.90 16.63 21.74
N ASN A 304 15.77 16.76 22.44
CA ASN A 304 15.71 17.16 23.85
C ASN A 304 15.65 15.97 24.83
N HIS A 305 15.78 14.73 24.33
CA HIS A 305 15.77 13.46 25.08
C HIS A 305 16.97 12.60 24.71
#